data_AF-A4N1L9-F1
#
_entry.id   AF-A4N1L9-F1
#
_cell.length_a   1.000
_cell.length_b   1.000
_cell.length_c   1.000
_cell.angle_alpha   90.00
_cell.angle_beta   90.00
_cell.angle_gamma   90.00
#
_symmetry.space_group_name_H-M   'P 1'
#
loop_
_entity.id
_entity.type
_entity.pdbx_description
1 polymer ?
#
loop_
_entity_poly.entity_id
_entity_poly.type
_entity_poly.pdbx_seq_one_letter_code
_entity_poly.pdbx_strand_id
1 'polypeptide(L)' 'MKRVTGFPTRPDMVQQLLNVGFDYYNLPSSDGSHYWSDNVAYEFTLAEIDRIEDTTNELHSMCLDFCGG' A
#
# COMPACT_ATOMS: atom_id res chain seq x y z
N MET A 1 9.83 -9.66 -1.23
CA MET A 1 9.35 -8.39 -1.81
C MET A 1 10.43 -7.86 -2.75
N LYS A 2 10.05 -7.53 -3.98
CA LYS A 2 10.94 -6.95 -4.99
C LYS A 2 10.35 -5.63 -5.51
N ARG A 3 11.16 -4.57 -5.53
CA ARG A 3 10.76 -3.29 -6.11
C ARG A 3 10.86 -3.34 -7.64
N VAL A 4 9.80 -2.95 -8.31
CA VAL A 4 9.71 -2.87 -9.78
C VAL A 4 9.43 -1.41 -10.16
N THR A 5 10.18 -0.88 -11.12
CA THR A 5 10.12 0.54 -11.53
C THR A 5 9.92 0.67 -13.03
N GLY A 6 9.46 1.83 -13.48
CA GLY A 6 9.36 2.16 -14.91
C GLY A 6 8.01 1.84 -15.53
N PHE A 7 6.97 1.63 -14.71
CA PHE A 7 5.61 1.56 -15.23
C PHE A 7 5.19 2.93 -15.80
N PRO A 8 4.47 2.97 -16.94
CA PRO A 8 3.96 4.23 -17.47
C PRO A 8 2.86 4.79 -16.56
N THR A 9 2.84 6.11 -16.37
CA THR A 9 1.73 6.77 -15.68
C THR A 9 0.46 6.59 -16.49
N ARG A 10 -0.65 6.20 -15.86
CA ARG A 10 -1.95 6.15 -16.53
C ARG A 10 -2.36 7.56 -17.01
N PRO A 11 -2.82 7.74 -18.26
CA PRO A 11 -3.17 9.07 -18.79
C PRO A 11 -4.21 9.84 -17.96
N ASP A 12 -5.13 9.13 -17.32
CA ASP A 12 -6.24 9.64 -16.53
C ASP A 12 -6.09 9.36 -15.03
N MET A 13 -4.86 9.07 -14.57
CA MET A 13 -4.55 8.71 -13.18
C MET A 13 -5.22 9.65 -12.18
N VAL A 14 -5.05 10.97 -12.34
CA VAL A 14 -5.59 11.96 -11.41
C VAL A 14 -7.12 11.87 -11.34
N GLN A 15 -7.81 11.75 -12.48
CA GLN A 15 -9.27 11.62 -12.49
C GLN A 15 -9.72 10.32 -11.80
N GLN A 16 -9.02 9.20 -12.06
CA GLN A 16 -9.34 7.92 -11.41
C GLN A 16 -9.17 7.97 -9.89
N LEU A 17 -8.10 8.61 -9.41
CA LEU A 17 -7.86 8.80 -7.97
C LEU A 17 -8.93 9.70 -7.33
N LEU A 18 -9.28 10.82 -7.97
CA LEU A 18 -10.34 11.69 -7.49
C LEU A 18 -11.71 11.01 -7.47
N ASN A 19 -12.02 10.14 -8.44
CA ASN A 19 -13.29 9.41 -8.50
C ASN A 19 -13.50 8.48 -7.30
N VAL A 20 -12.43 7.98 -6.68
CA VAL A 20 -12.51 7.12 -5.47
C VAL A 20 -12.27 7.91 -4.17
N GLY A 21 -12.22 9.24 -4.23
CA GLY A 21 -11.97 10.10 -3.07
C GLY A 21 -10.51 10.13 -2.60
N PHE A 22 -9.56 9.74 -3.45
CA PHE A 22 -8.14 9.76 -3.14
C PHE A 22 -7.50 11.09 -3.57
N ASP A 23 -7.90 12.18 -2.92
CA ASP A 23 -7.49 13.56 -3.24
C ASP A 23 -6.13 13.99 -2.64
N TYR A 24 -5.53 13.14 -1.81
CA TYR A 24 -4.23 13.34 -1.16
C TYR A 24 -3.04 12.68 -1.89
N TYR A 25 -3.25 12.20 -3.12
CA TYR A 25 -2.23 11.47 -3.90
C TYR A 25 -0.92 12.23 -4.13
N ASN A 26 -0.97 13.57 -4.10
CA ASN A 26 0.16 14.47 -4.35
C ASN A 26 0.73 15.10 -3.07
N LEU A 27 0.27 14.68 -1.88
CA LEU A 27 0.87 15.16 -0.63
C LEU A 27 2.36 14.80 -0.59
N PRO A 28 3.22 15.66 -0.02
CA PRO A 28 4.64 15.38 0.05
C PRO A 28 4.93 14.23 1.03
N SER A 29 5.68 13.24 0.55
CA SER A 29 6.34 12.21 1.34
C SER A 29 7.52 12.79 2.12
N SER A 30 8.02 12.04 3.11
CA SER A 30 9.16 12.44 3.94
C SER A 30 10.47 12.65 3.15
N ASP A 31 10.59 12.02 1.99
CA ASP A 31 11.70 12.14 1.05
C ASP A 31 11.47 13.21 -0.04
N GLY A 32 10.35 13.94 0.03
CA GLY A 32 9.96 14.96 -0.94
C GLY A 32 9.28 14.43 -2.21
N SER A 33 9.07 13.11 -2.35
CA SER A 33 8.26 12.57 -3.45
C SER A 33 6.77 12.86 -3.23
N HIS A 34 5.92 12.61 -4.23
CA HIS A 34 4.48 12.50 -3.98
C HIS A 34 4.17 11.25 -3.15
N TYR A 35 3.07 11.32 -2.40
CA TYR A 35 2.52 10.22 -1.59
C TYR A 35 2.22 8.99 -2.46
N TRP A 36 1.77 9.20 -3.70
CA TRP A 36 1.45 8.13 -4.64
C TRP A 36 2.19 8.26 -5.98
N SER A 37 2.60 7.12 -6.55
CA SER A 37 3.15 7.02 -7.91
C SER A 37 2.75 5.69 -8.55
N ASP A 38 2.17 5.76 -9.75
CA ASP A 38 1.88 4.58 -10.58
C ASP A 38 3.14 3.97 -11.21
N ASN A 39 4.29 4.64 -11.14
CA ASN A 39 5.49 4.26 -11.88
C ASN A 39 6.31 3.16 -11.18
N VAL A 40 5.93 2.82 -9.95
CA VAL A 40 6.64 1.90 -9.06
C VAL A 40 5.63 0.93 -8.43
N ALA A 41 5.99 -0.34 -8.36
CA ALA A 41 5.22 -1.37 -7.66
C ALA A 41 6.15 -2.26 -6.81
N TYR A 42 5.59 -2.95 -5.83
CA TYR A 42 6.28 -3.97 -5.06
C TYR A 42 5.65 -5.32 -5.35
N GLU A 43 6.46 -6.24 -5.87
CA GLU A 43 6.06 -7.61 -6.16
C GLU A 43 6.32 -8.51 -4.95
N PHE A 44 5.37 -9.41 -4.69
CA PHE A 44 5.45 -10.40 -3.63
C PHE A 44 5.21 -11.80 -4.21
N THR A 45 5.86 -12.80 -3.61
CA THR A 45 5.47 -14.19 -3.84
C THR A 45 4.24 -14.53 -3.01
N LEU A 46 3.47 -15.55 -3.40
CA LEU A 46 2.32 -16.00 -2.59
C LEU A 46 2.72 -16.37 -1.16
N ALA A 47 3.84 -17.07 -0.98
CA ALA A 47 4.34 -17.43 0.34
C ALA A 47 4.70 -16.21 1.22
N GLU A 48 5.08 -15.07 0.61
CA GLU A 48 5.30 -13.83 1.35
C GLU A 48 3.99 -13.17 1.76
N ILE A 49 2.96 -13.26 0.92
CA ILE A 49 1.60 -12.75 1.22
C ILE A 49 1.01 -13.57 2.37
N ASP A 50 1.02 -14.91 2.27
CA ASP A 50 0.50 -15.81 3.31
C ASP A 50 1.13 -15.50 4.67
N ARG A 51 2.46 -15.29 4.70
CA ARG A 51 3.17 -14.95 5.93
C ARG A 51 2.73 -13.60 6.53
N ILE A 52 2.47 -12.60 5.70
CA ILE A 52 1.99 -11.29 6.16
C ILE A 52 0.58 -11.44 6.75
N GLU A 53 -0.29 -12.20 6.09
CA GLU A 53 -1.65 -12.46 6.55
C GLU A 53 -1.67 -13.20 7.90
N ASP A 54 -0.91 -14.30 8.02
CA ASP A 54 -0.80 -15.08 9.25
C ASP A 54 -0.28 -14.23 10.42
N THR A 55 0.79 -13.46 10.19
CA THR A 55 1.38 -12.59 11.22
C THR A 55 0.41 -11.47 11.62
N THR A 56 -0.35 -10.92 10.67
CA THR A 56 -1.34 -9.88 10.96
C THR A 56 -2.50 -10.43 11.78
N ASN A 57 -2.95 -11.65 11.50
CA ASN A 57 -3.97 -12.34 12.28
C ASN A 57 -3.50 -12.59 13.72
N GLU A 58 -2.26 -13.07 13.91
CA GLU A 58 -1.67 -13.24 15.24
C GLU A 58 -1.63 -11.91 16.02
N LEU A 59 -1.14 -10.84 15.40
CA LEU A 59 -1.10 -9.51 16.03
C LEU A 59 -2.49 -8.98 16.36
N HIS A 60 -3.48 -9.23 15.50
CA HIS A 60 -4.86 -8.86 15.75
C HIS A 60 -5.42 -9.60 16.97
N SER A 61 -5.20 -10.92 17.07
CA SER A 61 -5.60 -11.71 18.24
C SER A 61 -4.96 -11.19 19.53
N MET A 62 -3.65 -10.89 19.50
CA MET A 62 -2.96 -10.29 20.65
C MET A 62 -3.60 -8.95 21.08
N CYS A 63 -4.00 -8.11 20.12
CA CYS A 63 -4.68 -6.85 20.41
C CYS A 63 -6.06 -7.06 21.06
N LEU A 64 -6.83 -8.04 20.58
CA LEU A 64 -8.14 -8.37 21.15
C LEU A 64 -8.01 -8.92 22.57
N ASP A 65 -7.08 -9.85 22.81
CA ASP A 65 -6.82 -10.42 24.13
C ASP A 65 -6.42 -9.32 25.12
N PHE A 66 -5.56 -8.39 24.70
CA PHE A 66 -5.15 -7.25 25.51
C PHE A 66 -6.33 -6.32 25.88
N CYS A 67 -7.28 -6.13 24.97
CA CYS A 67 -8.44 -5.27 25.19
C CYS A 67 -9.55 -5.94 26.04
N GLY A 68 -9.32 -7.16 26.54
CA GLY A 68 -10.23 -7.87 27.42
C GLY A 68 -11.32 -8.65 26.69
N GLY A 69 -10.95 -9.35 25.61
CA GLY A 69 -11.77 -10.43 25.05
C GLY A 69 -12.24 -11.44 26.11
#